data_AF-A0A7M3X6P5-F1
#
_entry.id   AF-A0A7M3X6P5-F1
#
_cell.length_a   1.000
_cell.length_b   1.000
_cell.length_c   1.000
_cell.angle_alpha   90.00
_cell.angle_beta   90.00
_cell.angle_gamma   90.00
#
_symmetry.space_group_name_H-M   'P 1'
#
loop_
_entity.id
_entity.type
_entity.pdbx_description
1 polymer ?
#
loop_
_entity_poly.entity_id
_entity_poly.type
_entity_poly.pdbx_seq_one_letter_code
_entity_poly.pdbx_strand_id
1 'polypeptide(L)'
;MDEPMGLDELFDDSFQSGTVQEIRRSRMHKSMMQVARAAERASHLVMNIVEQNEGRMQLDEHNHLLIVGNLGIYRVDLGSFMTKFANPFDYNSFDVVEVHPKNGLVKEPKTACVQVQPQKDMPAYDLFAGYILGLLNDEVTWLQESLSPLRRTLFQIYGLARSPLTPSLGQHFADSINGSFDFKQDTFTFSGTNGWKWRLHFGQPLAKGFKIEYQKPRQTWWNLLFDDHERDSTGHYAISGFFETVEHLAKCPHLLRDVNDWSTDPILLRKVASDYPPVAKILAERLTKEDYDPSKIYTFYDELLEEEHQGVVRELDELVLQRAYA
;
A
#
# COMPACT_ATOMS: atom_id res chain seq x y z
N MET A 1 -40.15 -10.26 22.77
CA MET A 1 -39.40 -11.42 22.28
C MET A 1 -40.01 -11.69 20.93
N ASP A 2 -39.44 -11.09 19.89
CA ASP A 2 -39.95 -11.21 18.53
C ASP A 2 -39.16 -12.31 17.85
N GLU A 3 -39.86 -13.39 17.50
CA GLU A 3 -39.30 -14.49 16.73
C GLU A 3 -38.89 -14.01 15.33
N PRO A 4 -37.78 -14.52 14.77
CA PRO A 4 -37.36 -14.13 13.43
C PRO A 4 -38.30 -14.74 12.39
N MET A 5 -38.90 -13.87 11.58
CA MET A 5 -39.68 -14.22 10.39
C MET A 5 -38.89 -15.19 9.50
N GLY A 6 -39.46 -16.35 9.19
CA GLY A 6 -38.85 -17.37 8.33
C GLY A 6 -38.80 -16.93 6.87
N LEU A 7 -37.76 -17.36 6.15
CA LEU A 7 -37.53 -17.11 4.71
C LEU A 7 -38.71 -17.52 3.80
N ASP A 8 -39.64 -18.34 4.28
CA ASP A 8 -40.81 -18.78 3.54
C ASP A 8 -41.96 -17.75 3.54
N GLU A 9 -41.98 -16.77 4.46
CA GLU A 9 -43.03 -15.74 4.52
C GLU A 9 -42.78 -14.51 3.62
N LEU A 10 -41.61 -14.44 2.96
CA LEU A 10 -41.27 -13.42 1.96
C LEU A 10 -41.75 -13.75 0.54
N PHE A 11 -42.37 -14.90 0.35
CA PHE A 11 -42.94 -15.34 -0.92
C PHE A 11 -44.47 -15.24 -0.87
N ASP A 12 -44.99 -14.04 -1.15
CA ASP A 12 -46.36 -13.87 -1.64
C ASP A 12 -46.49 -14.56 -3.01
N ASP A 13 -46.62 -15.89 -2.99
CA ASP A 13 -47.03 -16.75 -4.09
C ASP A 13 -48.56 -16.69 -4.20
N SER A 14 -49.11 -15.49 -4.37
CA SER A 14 -50.47 -15.33 -4.86
C SER A 14 -50.56 -15.92 -6.27
N PHE A 15 -51.00 -17.19 -6.33
CA PHE A 15 -51.49 -17.94 -7.50
C PHE A 15 -50.89 -17.54 -8.86
N GLN A 16 -49.62 -17.86 -9.11
CA GLN A 16 -49.10 -17.87 -10.48
C GLN A 16 -49.62 -19.12 -11.22
N SER A 17 -50.70 -18.98 -11.98
CA SER A 17 -51.21 -20.04 -12.84
C SER A 17 -50.24 -20.27 -14.01
N GLY A 18 -49.70 -21.48 -14.13
CA GLY A 18 -48.83 -21.88 -15.23
C GLY A 18 -48.12 -23.21 -14.98
N THR A 19 -47.44 -23.72 -16.00
CA THR A 19 -46.54 -24.88 -15.88
C THR A 19 -45.34 -24.55 -14.98
N VAL A 20 -44.69 -25.58 -14.41
CA VAL A 20 -43.46 -25.41 -13.60
C VAL A 20 -42.38 -24.61 -14.33
N GLN A 21 -42.28 -24.76 -15.66
CA GLN A 21 -41.32 -24.02 -16.48
C GLN A 21 -41.73 -22.55 -16.70
N GLU A 22 -43.02 -22.21 -16.70
CA GLU A 22 -43.48 -20.82 -16.75
C GLU A 22 -43.20 -20.09 -15.45
N ILE A 23 -43.41 -20.75 -14.30
CA ILE A 23 -43.08 -20.20 -12.98
C ILE A 23 -41.56 -19.96 -12.87
N ARG A 24 -40.72 -20.92 -13.31
CA ARG A 24 -39.26 -20.76 -13.32
C ARG A 24 -38.80 -19.63 -14.23
N ARG A 25 -39.37 -19.50 -15.43
CA ARG A 25 -39.09 -18.39 -16.36
C ARG A 25 -39.52 -17.04 -15.79
N SER A 26 -40.69 -16.98 -15.15
CA SER A 26 -41.20 -15.79 -14.45
C SER A 26 -40.27 -15.37 -13.31
N ARG A 27 -39.82 -16.32 -12.48
CA ARG A 27 -38.84 -16.07 -11.42
C ARG A 27 -37.51 -15.54 -11.97
N MET A 28 -36.98 -16.18 -13.01
CA MET A 28 -35.76 -15.73 -13.68
C MET A 28 -35.90 -14.29 -14.19
N HIS A 29 -37.00 -13.97 -14.89
CA HIS A 29 -37.26 -12.62 -15.37
C HIS A 29 -37.41 -11.62 -14.22
N LYS A 30 -38.12 -11.97 -13.14
CA LYS A 30 -38.25 -11.14 -11.94
C LYS A 30 -36.90 -10.83 -11.32
N SER A 31 -36.00 -11.82 -11.21
CA SER A 31 -34.63 -11.62 -10.72
C SER A 31 -33.83 -10.69 -11.63
N MET A 32 -33.91 -10.86 -12.96
CA MET A 32 -33.24 -9.94 -13.90
C MET A 32 -33.75 -8.50 -13.73
N MET A 33 -35.06 -8.30 -13.59
CA MET A 33 -35.66 -6.98 -13.39
C MET A 33 -35.32 -6.37 -12.04
N GLN A 34 -35.17 -7.18 -10.98
CA GLN A 34 -34.72 -6.70 -9.67
C GLN A 34 -33.30 -6.13 -9.75
N VAL A 35 -32.39 -6.79 -10.48
CA VAL A 35 -31.03 -6.31 -10.71
C VAL A 35 -31.04 -4.99 -11.50
N ALA A 36 -31.83 -4.90 -12.58
CA ALA A 36 -31.95 -3.67 -13.37
C ALA A 36 -32.47 -2.48 -12.53
N ARG A 37 -33.51 -2.69 -11.70
CA ARG A 37 -34.04 -1.65 -10.79
C ARG A 37 -33.04 -1.26 -9.71
N ALA A 38 -32.22 -2.19 -9.22
CA ALA A 38 -31.17 -1.87 -8.27
C ALA A 38 -30.09 -0.98 -8.91
N ALA A 39 -29.71 -1.28 -10.16
CA ALA A 39 -28.81 -0.44 -10.92
C ALA A 39 -29.37 0.97 -11.17
N GLU A 40 -30.66 1.09 -11.52
CA GLU A 40 -31.34 2.39 -11.65
C GLU A 40 -31.26 3.22 -10.37
N ARG A 41 -31.62 2.65 -9.22
CA ARG A 41 -31.51 3.35 -7.91
C ARG A 41 -30.09 3.77 -7.58
N ALA A 42 -29.12 2.91 -7.84
CA ALA A 42 -27.72 3.19 -7.60
C ALA A 42 -27.17 4.29 -8.53
N SER A 43 -27.68 4.40 -9.76
CA SER A 43 -27.33 5.51 -10.65
C SER A 43 -27.83 6.86 -10.12
N HIS A 44 -29.04 6.90 -9.54
CA HIS A 44 -29.54 8.10 -8.86
C HIS A 44 -28.70 8.46 -7.63
N LEU A 45 -28.20 7.47 -6.88
CA LEU A 45 -27.27 7.73 -5.77
C LEU A 45 -26.00 8.40 -6.26
N VAL A 46 -25.38 7.90 -7.33
CA VAL A 46 -24.18 8.50 -7.93
C VAL A 46 -24.45 9.94 -8.35
N MET A 47 -25.57 10.20 -9.04
CA MET A 47 -25.93 11.56 -9.45
C MET A 47 -26.14 12.48 -8.25
N ASN A 48 -26.84 12.03 -7.21
CA ASN A 48 -27.01 12.79 -5.98
C ASN A 48 -25.66 13.12 -5.32
N ILE A 49 -24.69 12.20 -5.32
CA ILE A 49 -23.34 12.46 -4.79
C ILE A 49 -22.66 13.56 -5.59
N VAL A 50 -22.71 13.50 -6.92
CA VAL A 50 -22.10 14.51 -7.80
C VAL A 50 -22.77 15.88 -7.58
N GLU A 51 -24.09 15.96 -7.57
CA GLU A 51 -24.85 17.19 -7.36
C GLU A 51 -24.60 17.81 -5.98
N GLN A 52 -24.57 17.01 -4.92
CA GLN A 52 -24.28 17.49 -3.56
C GLN A 52 -22.84 17.99 -3.41
N ASN A 53 -21.94 17.62 -4.32
CA ASN A 53 -20.53 17.96 -4.30
C ASN A 53 -20.09 18.78 -5.53
N GLU A 54 -20.98 19.53 -6.18
CA GLU A 54 -20.71 20.28 -7.43
C GLU A 54 -19.48 21.22 -7.34
N GLY A 55 -19.19 21.77 -6.16
CA GLY A 55 -17.99 22.59 -5.94
C GLY A 55 -16.67 21.82 -6.00
N ARG A 56 -16.72 20.48 -5.94
CA ARG A 56 -15.56 19.56 -5.96
C ARG A 56 -15.68 18.49 -7.03
N MET A 57 -16.82 18.35 -7.69
CA MET A 57 -17.06 17.35 -8.73
C MET A 57 -17.67 18.01 -9.96
N GLN A 58 -16.99 17.89 -11.10
CA GLN A 58 -17.43 18.52 -12.35
C GLN A 58 -17.14 17.61 -13.54
N LEU A 59 -17.97 17.67 -14.57
CA LEU A 59 -17.68 17.04 -15.85
C LEU A 59 -16.85 17.99 -16.71
N ASP A 60 -15.81 17.48 -17.35
CA ASP A 60 -15.07 18.23 -18.35
C ASP A 60 -15.71 18.14 -19.75
N GLU A 61 -15.09 18.81 -20.72
CA GLU A 61 -15.53 18.86 -22.13
C GLU A 61 -15.61 17.48 -22.81
N HIS A 62 -14.94 16.47 -22.23
CA HIS A 62 -14.87 15.10 -22.73
C HIS A 62 -15.73 14.13 -21.92
N ASN A 63 -16.58 14.63 -21.02
CA ASN A 63 -17.38 13.85 -20.07
C ASN A 63 -16.56 13.02 -19.09
N HIS A 64 -15.32 13.43 -18.79
CA HIS A 64 -14.59 12.87 -17.65
C HIS A 64 -15.04 13.56 -16.37
N LEU A 65 -15.19 12.78 -15.31
CA LEU A 65 -15.50 13.30 -13.99
C LEU A 65 -14.21 13.77 -13.31
N LEU A 66 -14.10 15.08 -13.11
CA LEU A 66 -13.10 15.70 -12.26
C LEU A 66 -13.56 15.61 -10.81
N ILE A 67 -12.73 15.07 -9.94
CA ILE A 67 -12.96 14.98 -8.50
C ILE A 67 -11.81 15.69 -7.80
N VAL A 68 -12.14 16.75 -7.08
CA VAL A 68 -11.20 17.53 -6.28
C VAL A 68 -11.17 16.93 -4.86
N GLY A 69 -10.29 15.95 -4.65
CA GLY A 69 -9.97 15.38 -3.34
C GLY A 69 -9.26 16.37 -2.42
N ASN A 70 -8.87 15.98 -1.21
CA ASN A 70 -8.06 16.79 -0.29
C ASN A 70 -6.56 16.67 -0.60
N LEU A 71 -6.12 15.50 -1.07
CA LEU A 71 -4.72 15.21 -1.42
C LEU A 71 -4.41 15.45 -2.89
N GLY A 72 -5.37 15.22 -3.79
CA GLY A 72 -5.15 15.35 -5.24
C GLY A 72 -6.38 15.84 -6.02
N ILE A 73 -6.20 15.98 -7.33
CA ILE A 73 -7.30 16.13 -8.28
C ILE A 73 -7.29 14.87 -9.15
N TYR A 74 -8.45 14.25 -9.31
CA TYR A 74 -8.62 13.01 -10.04
C TYR A 74 -9.47 13.26 -11.28
N ARG A 75 -9.10 12.67 -12.41
CA ARG A 75 -9.92 12.69 -13.62
C ARG A 75 -10.24 11.25 -14.01
N VAL A 76 -11.53 10.97 -14.03
CA VAL A 76 -12.09 9.62 -14.23
C VAL A 76 -12.77 9.56 -15.58
N ASP A 77 -12.34 8.63 -16.43
CA ASP A 77 -13.02 8.35 -17.69
C ASP A 77 -14.32 7.56 -17.44
N LEU A 78 -15.44 8.28 -17.42
CA LEU A 78 -16.77 7.71 -17.25
C LEU A 78 -17.14 6.78 -18.40
N GLY A 79 -16.67 7.02 -19.64
CA GLY A 79 -17.01 6.21 -20.80
C GLY A 79 -16.43 4.80 -20.69
N SER A 80 -15.13 4.72 -20.34
CA SER A 80 -14.47 3.45 -20.04
C SER A 80 -15.15 2.70 -18.90
N PHE A 81 -15.60 3.42 -17.87
CA PHE A 81 -16.27 2.83 -16.72
C PHE A 81 -17.68 2.32 -17.06
N MET A 82 -18.49 3.10 -17.78
CA MET A 82 -19.85 2.74 -18.20
C MET A 82 -19.87 1.54 -19.15
N THR A 83 -18.87 1.41 -20.03
CA THR A 83 -18.75 0.28 -20.96
C THR A 83 -18.66 -1.06 -20.21
N LYS A 84 -18.04 -1.07 -19.03
CA LYS A 84 -17.92 -2.26 -18.17
C LYS A 84 -19.25 -2.76 -17.64
N PHE A 85 -20.17 -1.84 -17.34
CA PHE A 85 -21.52 -2.22 -16.90
C PHE A 85 -22.43 -2.63 -18.06
N ALA A 86 -22.18 -2.08 -19.25
CA ALA A 86 -22.91 -2.47 -20.45
C ALA A 86 -22.58 -3.91 -20.87
N ASN A 87 -21.31 -4.32 -20.78
CA ASN A 87 -20.89 -5.68 -21.07
C ASN A 87 -19.85 -6.20 -20.06
N PRO A 88 -20.27 -6.94 -19.02
CA PRO A 88 -19.34 -7.47 -18.02
C PRO A 88 -18.44 -8.60 -18.54
N PHE A 89 -18.68 -9.12 -19.74
CA PHE A 89 -17.93 -10.22 -20.34
C PHE A 89 -16.81 -9.78 -21.30
N ASP A 90 -16.70 -8.48 -21.62
CA ASP A 90 -15.72 -7.93 -22.58
C ASP A 90 -14.35 -7.62 -21.95
N TYR A 91 -14.07 -8.14 -20.76
CA TYR A 91 -13.15 -7.51 -19.82
C TYR A 91 -11.67 -7.87 -20.02
N ASN A 92 -10.77 -6.86 -20.07
CA ASN A 92 -9.31 -7.05 -20.01
C ASN A 92 -8.48 -5.93 -19.33
N SER A 93 -9.04 -4.92 -18.64
CA SER A 93 -8.18 -3.90 -17.97
C SER A 93 -8.76 -3.22 -16.72
N PHE A 94 -7.86 -2.81 -15.82
CA PHE A 94 -8.16 -2.05 -14.60
C PHE A 94 -8.61 -0.61 -14.91
N ASP A 95 -9.42 -0.01 -14.04
CA ASP A 95 -9.75 1.42 -14.14
C ASP A 95 -8.53 2.27 -13.79
N VAL A 96 -8.02 2.97 -14.81
CA VAL A 96 -6.88 3.86 -14.69
C VAL A 96 -7.41 5.27 -14.50
N VAL A 97 -6.97 5.92 -13.42
CA VAL A 97 -7.37 7.27 -13.04
C VAL A 97 -6.20 8.20 -13.25
N GLU A 98 -6.42 9.32 -13.92
CA GLU A 98 -5.42 10.39 -13.93
C GLU A 98 -5.40 11.06 -12.56
N VAL A 99 -4.20 11.14 -11.98
CA VAL A 99 -3.93 11.76 -10.68
C VAL A 99 -3.06 12.98 -10.93
N HIS A 100 -3.59 14.13 -10.52
CA HIS A 100 -2.94 15.41 -10.58
C HIS A 100 -2.65 15.94 -9.16
N PRO A 101 -1.60 16.76 -9.01
CA PRO A 101 -1.37 17.46 -7.76
C PRO A 101 -2.53 18.42 -7.42
N LYS A 102 -2.67 18.71 -6.13
CA LYS A 102 -3.76 19.52 -5.56
C LYS A 102 -3.75 20.97 -6.05
N ASN A 103 -2.61 21.45 -6.56
CA ASN A 103 -2.44 22.81 -7.07
C ASN A 103 -2.97 23.02 -8.49
N GLY A 104 -3.34 21.95 -9.22
CA GLY A 104 -3.98 22.07 -10.52
C GLY A 104 -3.70 20.92 -11.48
N LEU A 105 -4.39 20.94 -12.61
CA LEU A 105 -4.21 19.97 -13.70
C LEU A 105 -2.87 20.21 -14.39
N VAL A 106 -2.00 19.20 -14.33
CA VAL A 106 -0.71 19.17 -15.04
C VAL A 106 -0.83 18.53 -16.42
N LYS A 107 0.07 18.90 -17.34
CA LYS A 107 0.11 18.34 -18.70
C LYS A 107 0.41 16.83 -18.75
N GLU A 108 1.22 16.36 -17.80
CA GLU A 108 1.63 14.95 -17.70
C GLU A 108 1.15 14.41 -16.35
N PRO A 109 -0.12 13.98 -16.25
CA PRO A 109 -0.62 13.35 -15.03
C PRO A 109 0.06 12.01 -14.76
N LYS A 110 0.09 11.62 -13.50
CA LYS A 110 0.38 10.23 -13.12
C LYS A 110 -0.91 9.42 -13.18
N THR A 111 -0.80 8.12 -13.23
CA THR A 111 -1.97 7.24 -13.35
C THR A 111 -1.99 6.21 -12.23
N ALA A 112 -3.14 6.02 -11.60
CA ALA A 112 -3.33 5.03 -10.54
C ALA A 112 -4.46 4.06 -10.92
N CYS A 113 -4.25 2.77 -10.63
CA CYS A 113 -5.33 1.79 -10.64
C CYS A 113 -6.07 1.88 -9.28
N VAL A 114 -7.32 2.34 -9.28
CA VAL A 114 -8.08 2.50 -8.03
C VAL A 114 -9.13 1.40 -7.95
N GLN A 115 -9.00 0.53 -6.93
CA GLN A 115 -9.90 -0.58 -6.69
C GLN A 115 -10.63 -0.40 -5.38
N VAL A 116 -11.96 -0.44 -5.44
CA VAL A 116 -12.81 -0.56 -4.26
C VAL A 116 -13.04 -2.04 -4.00
N GLN A 117 -12.96 -2.49 -2.75
CA GLN A 117 -13.27 -3.88 -2.40
C GLN A 117 -14.76 -4.16 -2.70
N PRO A 118 -15.08 -5.02 -3.68
CA PRO A 118 -16.46 -5.31 -4.01
C PRO A 118 -17.08 -6.20 -2.93
N GLN A 119 -18.33 -5.92 -2.55
CA GLN A 119 -19.14 -6.88 -1.80
C GLN A 119 -19.93 -7.76 -2.78
N LYS A 120 -20.14 -9.03 -2.42
CA LYS A 120 -20.68 -10.07 -3.32
C LYS A 120 -22.04 -9.71 -3.95
N ASP A 121 -22.87 -8.97 -3.23
CA ASP A 121 -24.23 -8.59 -3.66
C ASP A 121 -24.36 -7.07 -3.94
N MET A 122 -23.24 -6.36 -4.08
CA MET A 122 -23.25 -4.92 -4.33
C MET A 122 -23.66 -4.60 -5.77
N PRO A 123 -24.71 -3.77 -5.98
CA PRO A 123 -25.03 -3.24 -7.30
C PRO A 123 -23.83 -2.53 -7.95
N ALA A 124 -23.72 -2.64 -9.26
CA ALA A 124 -22.55 -2.18 -10.00
C ALA A 124 -22.28 -0.67 -9.84
N TYR A 125 -23.33 0.16 -9.81
CA TYR A 125 -23.20 1.61 -9.57
C TYR A 125 -22.97 1.97 -8.10
N ASP A 126 -23.24 1.08 -7.13
CA ASP A 126 -22.85 1.31 -5.73
C ASP A 126 -21.32 1.19 -5.57
N LEU A 127 -20.69 0.29 -6.34
CA LEU A 127 -19.22 0.23 -6.44
C LEU A 127 -18.67 1.57 -6.95
N PHE A 128 -19.34 2.17 -7.93
CA PHE A 128 -18.95 3.48 -8.46
C PHE A 128 -19.12 4.61 -7.45
N ALA A 129 -20.22 4.62 -6.71
CA ALA A 129 -20.44 5.57 -5.64
C ALA A 129 -19.34 5.46 -4.57
N GLY A 130 -19.01 4.24 -4.14
CA GLY A 130 -17.91 3.99 -3.21
C GLY A 130 -16.56 4.46 -3.76
N TYR A 131 -16.33 4.27 -5.05
CA TYR A 131 -15.12 4.72 -5.74
C TYR A 131 -14.99 6.25 -5.75
N ILE A 132 -16.05 6.96 -6.17
CA ILE A 132 -16.06 8.44 -6.21
C ILE A 132 -15.87 9.00 -4.80
N LEU A 133 -16.61 8.47 -3.82
CA LEU A 133 -16.51 8.90 -2.43
C LEU A 133 -15.14 8.60 -1.84
N GLY A 134 -14.51 7.49 -2.25
CA GLY A 134 -13.16 7.13 -1.85
C GLY A 134 -12.14 8.16 -2.32
N LEU A 135 -12.23 8.62 -3.57
CA LEU A 135 -11.38 9.66 -4.13
C LEU A 135 -11.69 11.06 -3.55
N LEU A 136 -12.97 11.35 -3.27
CA LEU A 136 -13.36 12.61 -2.64
C LEU A 136 -12.78 12.75 -1.22
N ASN A 137 -12.73 11.64 -0.48
CA ASN A 137 -12.22 11.54 0.88
C ASN A 137 -10.83 10.88 0.92
N ASP A 138 -10.01 11.17 -0.10
CA ASP A 138 -8.66 10.64 -0.28
C ASP A 138 -7.75 10.79 0.96
N GLU A 139 -7.94 11.82 1.79
CA GLU A 139 -7.16 12.04 3.02
C GLU A 139 -7.22 10.88 4.01
N VAL A 140 -8.33 10.14 4.01
CA VAL A 140 -8.55 8.97 4.89
C VAL A 140 -8.27 7.68 4.15
N THR A 141 -8.71 7.58 2.89
CA THR A 141 -8.76 6.30 2.17
C THR A 141 -7.40 5.90 1.61
N TRP A 142 -6.53 6.85 1.25
CA TRP A 142 -5.27 6.55 0.55
C TRP A 142 -4.28 5.65 1.31
N LEU A 143 -4.40 5.56 2.64
CA LEU A 143 -3.58 4.70 3.49
C LEU A 143 -4.11 3.27 3.59
N GLN A 144 -5.33 3.01 3.09
CA GLN A 144 -5.89 1.66 3.05
C GLN A 144 -5.10 0.77 2.09
N GLU A 145 -4.93 -0.51 2.44
CA GLU A 145 -4.15 -1.47 1.67
C GLU A 145 -4.69 -1.64 0.23
N SER A 146 -6.01 -1.67 0.06
CA SER A 146 -6.67 -1.77 -1.25
C SER A 146 -6.36 -0.61 -2.19
N LEU A 147 -5.90 0.53 -1.66
CA LEU A 147 -5.53 1.73 -2.42
C LEU A 147 -4.02 1.93 -2.51
N SER A 148 -3.22 0.86 -2.35
CA SER A 148 -1.76 0.89 -2.56
C SER A 148 -1.31 1.55 -3.89
N PRO A 149 -1.97 1.32 -5.04
CA PRO A 149 -1.58 2.01 -6.28
C PRO A 149 -1.81 3.53 -6.23
N LEU A 150 -2.91 3.97 -5.59
CA LEU A 150 -3.18 5.39 -5.35
C LEU A 150 -2.11 5.98 -4.42
N ARG A 151 -1.78 5.28 -3.33
CA ARG A 151 -0.73 5.68 -2.38
C ARG A 151 0.61 5.87 -3.07
N ARG A 152 1.03 4.90 -3.89
CA ARG A 152 2.28 4.97 -4.67
C ARG A 152 2.25 6.16 -5.62
N THR A 153 1.14 6.40 -6.30
CA THR A 153 0.98 7.51 -7.24
C THR A 153 1.06 8.87 -6.54
N LEU A 154 0.38 9.03 -5.40
CA LEU A 154 0.46 10.23 -4.58
C LEU A 154 1.90 10.47 -4.06
N PHE A 155 2.61 9.41 -3.68
CA PHE A 155 4.02 9.50 -3.30
C PHE A 155 4.94 9.89 -4.47
N GLN A 156 4.66 9.45 -5.69
CA GLN A 156 5.41 9.90 -6.87
C GLN A 156 5.20 11.39 -7.16
N ILE A 157 4.03 11.93 -6.82
CA ILE A 157 3.70 13.35 -7.03
C ILE A 157 4.35 14.21 -5.95
N TYR A 158 4.26 13.81 -4.68
CA TYR A 158 4.61 14.66 -3.55
C TYR A 158 5.91 14.27 -2.83
N GLY A 159 6.29 13.00 -2.90
CA GLY A 159 7.38 12.44 -2.10
C GLY A 159 7.15 12.59 -0.59
N LEU A 160 8.26 12.68 0.15
CA LEU A 160 8.29 12.89 1.59
C LEU A 160 8.43 14.37 1.98
N ALA A 161 8.57 15.25 0.99
CA ALA A 161 8.57 16.68 1.22
C ALA A 161 7.21 17.14 1.81
N ARG A 162 7.22 18.29 2.48
CA ARG A 162 6.00 18.86 3.05
C ARG A 162 4.96 19.09 1.95
N SER A 163 3.83 18.41 2.08
CA SER A 163 2.81 18.32 1.04
C SER A 163 1.42 18.10 1.66
N PRO A 164 0.34 18.07 0.86
CA PRO A 164 -0.98 17.67 1.35
C PRO A 164 -0.99 16.29 2.03
N LEU A 165 -0.06 15.38 1.71
CA LEU A 165 0.04 14.06 2.35
C LEU A 165 0.49 14.14 3.81
N THR A 166 1.28 15.16 4.15
CA THR A 166 2.01 15.28 5.41
C THR A 166 1.14 15.09 6.66
N PRO A 167 -0.03 15.74 6.80
CA PRO A 167 -0.85 15.60 8.00
C PRO A 167 -1.35 14.16 8.21
N SER A 168 -1.96 13.56 7.18
CA SER A 168 -2.47 12.19 7.27
C SER A 168 -1.37 11.15 7.43
N LEU A 169 -0.21 11.35 6.77
CA LEU A 169 0.95 10.47 6.88
C LEU A 169 1.56 10.52 8.28
N GLY A 170 1.71 11.72 8.84
CA GLY A 170 2.22 11.93 10.19
C GLY A 170 1.31 11.27 11.23
N GLN A 171 0.00 11.45 11.12
CA GLN A 171 -0.97 10.83 12.02
C GLN A 171 -0.91 9.29 11.94
N HIS A 172 -0.88 8.74 10.72
CA HIS A 172 -0.79 7.29 10.51
C HIS A 172 0.41 6.64 11.20
N PHE A 173 1.60 7.25 11.07
CA PHE A 173 2.80 6.71 11.71
C PHE A 173 2.90 7.01 13.20
N ALA A 174 2.34 8.14 13.67
CA ALA A 174 2.20 8.41 15.09
C ALA A 174 1.33 7.33 15.76
N ASP A 175 0.20 6.97 15.14
CA ASP A 175 -0.75 5.99 15.69
C ASP A 175 -0.24 4.54 15.59
N SER A 176 0.42 4.17 14.48
CA SER A 176 0.84 2.79 14.23
C SER A 176 2.15 2.41 14.93
N ILE A 177 3.14 3.30 14.96
CA ILE A 177 4.50 2.97 15.44
C ILE A 177 5.13 4.06 16.31
N ASN A 178 4.34 5.04 16.77
CA ASN A 178 4.84 6.21 17.50
C ASN A 178 5.97 6.94 16.74
N GLY A 179 5.78 7.06 15.42
CA GLY A 179 6.70 7.73 14.50
C GLY A 179 6.49 9.24 14.49
N SER A 180 7.56 9.99 14.20
CA SER A 180 7.54 11.45 14.16
C SER A 180 8.39 11.98 13.02
N PHE A 181 7.84 12.93 12.26
CA PHE A 181 8.54 13.65 11.20
C PHE A 181 9.11 14.97 11.74
N ASP A 182 10.39 15.22 11.46
CA ASP A 182 11.03 16.52 11.60
C ASP A 182 11.42 17.05 10.21
N PHE A 183 10.53 17.87 9.65
CA PHE A 183 10.73 18.52 8.35
C PHE A 183 11.77 19.66 8.36
N LYS A 184 12.34 20.02 9.52
CA LYS A 184 13.46 20.97 9.54
C LYS A 184 14.79 20.27 9.28
N GLN A 185 14.87 19.00 9.65
CA GLN A 185 16.04 18.16 9.46
C GLN A 185 15.82 17.11 8.36
N ASP A 186 14.64 17.11 7.74
CA ASP A 186 14.16 16.08 6.81
C ASP A 186 14.36 14.65 7.34
N THR A 187 13.99 14.46 8.60
CA THR A 187 14.12 13.16 9.28
C THR A 187 12.78 12.59 9.70
N PHE A 188 12.70 11.26 9.71
CA PHE A 188 11.61 10.50 10.29
C PHE A 188 12.17 9.54 11.33
N THR A 189 11.69 9.65 12.57
CA THR A 189 12.15 8.84 13.70
C THR A 189 11.03 7.98 14.25
N PHE A 190 11.33 6.72 14.57
CA PHE A 190 10.35 5.78 15.10
C PHE A 190 11.02 4.71 15.96
N SER A 191 10.21 4.00 16.73
CA SER A 191 10.71 2.93 17.60
C SER A 191 10.82 1.62 16.84
N GLY A 192 11.94 0.92 17.06
CA GLY A 192 12.07 -0.50 16.74
C GLY A 192 11.72 -1.35 17.96
N THR A 193 12.11 -2.63 17.89
CA THR A 193 11.94 -3.58 19.00
C THR A 193 13.13 -3.52 19.97
N ASN A 194 12.97 -4.11 21.15
CA ASN A 194 14.04 -4.23 22.17
C ASN A 194 14.69 -2.90 22.58
N GLY A 195 13.98 -1.76 22.44
CA GLY A 195 14.48 -0.43 22.78
C GLY A 195 15.36 0.22 21.71
N TRP A 196 15.44 -0.35 20.51
CA TRP A 196 16.06 0.29 19.36
C TRP A 196 15.18 1.44 18.86
N LYS A 197 15.81 2.46 18.29
CA LYS A 197 15.14 3.51 17.53
C LYS A 197 15.79 3.67 16.18
N TRP A 198 14.99 4.05 15.20
CA TRP A 198 15.42 4.25 13.82
C TRP A 198 15.22 5.71 13.42
N ARG A 199 16.09 6.18 12.53
CA ARG A 199 16.01 7.50 11.92
C ARG A 199 16.30 7.37 10.44
N LEU A 200 15.34 7.79 9.63
CA LEU A 200 15.48 7.91 8.18
C LEU A 200 15.67 9.37 7.82
N HIS A 201 16.58 9.68 6.91
CA HIS A 201 16.68 11.01 6.30
C HIS A 201 16.19 10.94 4.85
N PHE A 202 15.30 11.84 4.48
CA PHE A 202 14.65 11.85 3.16
C PHE A 202 14.89 13.14 2.35
N GLY A 203 15.63 14.10 2.89
CA GLY A 203 15.92 15.39 2.25
C GLY A 203 17.30 15.48 1.58
N GLN A 204 17.87 14.36 1.14
CA GLN A 204 19.22 14.33 0.57
C GLN A 204 19.19 14.41 -0.96
N PRO A 205 19.48 15.57 -1.57
CA PRO A 205 19.28 15.76 -3.02
C PRO A 205 20.25 14.95 -3.90
N LEU A 206 21.35 14.44 -3.32
CA LEU A 206 22.36 13.66 -4.05
C LEU A 206 22.25 12.15 -3.80
N ALA A 207 21.43 11.73 -2.84
CA ALA A 207 21.20 10.32 -2.56
C ALA A 207 20.07 9.81 -3.46
N LYS A 208 20.16 8.54 -3.87
CA LYS A 208 19.06 7.86 -4.55
C LYS A 208 17.99 7.44 -3.54
N GLY A 209 18.42 6.92 -2.40
CA GLY A 209 17.57 6.49 -1.32
C GLY A 209 17.67 7.33 -0.05
N PHE A 210 17.23 6.73 1.06
CA PHE A 210 17.34 7.27 2.41
C PHE A 210 18.69 6.97 3.06
N LYS A 211 19.16 7.91 3.87
CA LYS A 211 20.14 7.61 4.91
C LYS A 211 19.43 6.97 6.09
N ILE A 212 19.97 5.84 6.57
CA ILE A 212 19.39 5.06 7.66
C ILE A 212 20.34 5.04 8.85
N GLU A 213 19.84 5.43 10.01
CA GLU A 213 20.57 5.43 11.27
C GLU A 213 19.76 4.76 12.36
N TYR A 214 20.45 4.28 13.40
CA TYR A 214 19.83 3.64 14.55
C TYR A 214 20.46 4.06 15.87
N GLN A 215 19.67 3.91 16.92
CA GLN A 215 20.10 4.11 18.29
C GLN A 215 19.82 2.84 19.08
N LYS A 216 20.85 2.30 19.72
CA LYS A 216 20.73 1.13 20.61
C LYS A 216 20.05 1.51 21.93
N PRO A 217 19.54 0.53 22.70
CA PRO A 217 18.91 0.80 23.97
C PRO A 217 19.87 1.54 24.90
N ARG A 218 19.39 2.62 25.53
CA ARG A 218 20.16 3.48 26.45
C ARG A 218 21.29 4.29 25.80
N GLN A 219 21.46 4.22 24.48
CA GLN A 219 22.39 5.07 23.75
C GLN A 219 21.76 6.44 23.48
N THR A 220 22.57 7.51 23.44
CA THR A 220 22.09 8.88 23.17
C THR A 220 22.51 9.42 21.80
N TRP A 221 23.55 8.85 21.18
CA TRP A 221 23.97 9.18 19.81
C TRP A 221 23.35 8.24 18.77
N TRP A 222 23.41 8.60 17.50
CA TRP A 222 22.96 7.79 16.37
C TRP A 222 24.14 7.09 15.70
N ASN A 223 23.98 5.84 15.29
CA ASN A 223 24.93 5.08 14.50
C ASN A 223 24.46 5.02 13.05
N LEU A 224 25.39 5.11 12.10
CA LEU A 224 25.10 4.97 10.68
C LEU A 224 24.89 3.50 10.32
N LEU A 225 23.79 3.21 9.63
CA LEU A 225 23.56 1.91 9.00
C LEU A 225 23.84 1.99 7.50
N PHE A 226 23.20 2.92 6.81
CA PHE A 226 23.36 3.19 5.38
C PHE A 226 23.46 4.69 5.15
N ASP A 227 24.42 5.11 4.34
CA ASP A 227 24.50 6.51 3.92
C ASP A 227 23.51 6.77 2.78
N ASP A 228 23.39 5.81 1.87
CA ASP A 228 22.34 5.74 0.84
C ASP A 228 21.86 4.29 0.71
N HIS A 229 20.70 3.96 1.28
CA HIS A 229 20.25 2.56 1.33
C HIS A 229 20.01 1.94 -0.06
N GLU A 230 19.69 2.71 -1.11
CA GLU A 230 19.48 2.11 -2.44
C GLU A 230 20.79 1.68 -3.08
N ARG A 231 21.87 2.39 -2.78
CA ARG A 231 23.22 2.05 -3.27
C ARG A 231 23.90 1.01 -2.37
N ASP A 232 23.76 1.19 -1.07
CA ASP A 232 24.53 0.45 -0.07
C ASP A 232 23.88 -0.89 0.32
N SER A 233 22.62 -1.13 -0.07
CA SER A 233 21.89 -2.39 0.13
C SER A 233 21.78 -3.18 -1.18
N THR A 234 21.13 -4.34 -1.13
CA THR A 234 20.93 -5.22 -2.30
C THR A 234 19.67 -4.89 -3.11
N GLY A 235 18.93 -3.84 -2.74
CA GLY A 235 17.66 -3.48 -3.38
C GLY A 235 16.48 -4.39 -3.00
N HIS A 236 16.58 -5.08 -1.87
CA HIS A 236 15.59 -6.04 -1.41
C HIS A 236 14.21 -5.39 -1.09
N TYR A 237 13.11 -6.06 -1.43
CA TYR A 237 11.74 -5.53 -1.29
C TYR A 237 11.38 -5.07 0.14
N ALA A 238 11.98 -5.70 1.16
CA ALA A 238 11.76 -5.35 2.56
C ALA A 238 12.17 -3.91 2.92
N ILE A 239 13.06 -3.30 2.13
CA ILE A 239 13.54 -1.92 2.31
C ILE A 239 13.55 -1.13 1.00
N SER A 240 12.73 -1.50 0.01
CA SER A 240 12.74 -0.85 -1.31
C SER A 240 11.96 0.47 -1.37
N GLY A 241 11.14 0.75 -0.35
CA GLY A 241 10.29 1.93 -0.31
C GLY A 241 10.13 2.45 1.12
N PHE A 242 9.60 3.66 1.27
CA PHE A 242 9.48 4.29 2.58
C PHE A 242 8.60 3.49 3.54
N PHE A 243 7.41 3.05 3.10
CA PHE A 243 6.51 2.27 3.95
C PHE A 243 7.12 0.92 4.32
N GLU A 244 7.62 0.20 3.33
CA GLU A 244 8.22 -1.12 3.51
C GLU A 244 9.41 -1.04 4.48
N THR A 245 10.28 -0.05 4.29
CA THR A 245 11.43 0.20 5.18
C THR A 245 10.99 0.49 6.61
N VAL A 246 10.02 1.40 6.79
CA VAL A 246 9.53 1.78 8.11
C VAL A 246 8.88 0.59 8.82
N GLU A 247 7.99 -0.13 8.13
CA GLU A 247 7.29 -1.30 8.67
C GLU A 247 8.25 -2.44 9.02
N HIS A 248 9.26 -2.68 8.18
CA HIS A 248 10.29 -3.69 8.42
C HIS A 248 11.17 -3.32 9.61
N LEU A 249 11.71 -2.10 9.63
CA LEU A 249 12.57 -1.63 10.71
C LEU A 249 11.84 -1.49 12.05
N ALA A 250 10.55 -1.14 12.06
CA ALA A 250 9.76 -1.07 13.28
C ALA A 250 9.72 -2.43 14.02
N LYS A 251 9.84 -3.55 13.28
CA LYS A 251 9.93 -4.91 13.82
C LYS A 251 11.37 -5.35 14.11
N CYS A 252 12.37 -4.60 13.66
CA CYS A 252 13.79 -4.89 13.89
C CYS A 252 14.30 -4.31 15.23
N PRO A 253 15.29 -4.94 15.88
CA PRO A 253 16.05 -6.11 15.42
C PRO A 253 15.41 -7.47 15.74
N HIS A 254 14.29 -7.53 16.48
CA HIS A 254 13.66 -8.81 16.87
C HIS A 254 13.31 -9.69 15.67
N LEU A 255 12.67 -9.11 14.64
CA LEU A 255 12.33 -9.79 13.39
C LEU A 255 13.52 -10.52 12.77
N LEU A 256 14.72 -9.95 12.88
CA LEU A 256 15.92 -10.46 12.21
C LEU A 256 16.42 -11.80 12.76
N ARG A 257 15.84 -12.30 13.85
CA ARG A 257 16.17 -13.61 14.43
C ARG A 257 15.60 -14.78 13.64
N ASP A 258 14.49 -14.55 12.95
CA ASP A 258 13.69 -15.61 12.33
C ASP A 258 13.69 -15.52 10.78
N VAL A 259 14.52 -14.64 10.23
CA VAL A 259 14.64 -14.37 8.79
C VAL A 259 15.96 -14.88 8.24
N ASN A 260 16.00 -15.07 6.93
CA ASN A 260 17.18 -15.47 6.18
C ASN A 260 17.51 -14.42 5.10
N ASP A 261 18.54 -14.67 4.31
CA ASP A 261 18.99 -13.76 3.25
C ASP A 261 17.96 -13.57 2.11
N TRP A 262 16.90 -14.40 2.09
CA TRP A 262 15.80 -14.31 1.13
C TRP A 262 14.64 -13.45 1.67
N SER A 263 14.40 -13.46 2.98
CA SER A 263 13.28 -12.73 3.59
C SER A 263 13.63 -11.33 4.11
N THR A 264 14.90 -10.95 4.08
CA THR A 264 15.38 -9.60 4.38
C THR A 264 16.64 -9.29 3.57
N ASP A 265 17.01 -8.02 3.52
CA ASP A 265 18.25 -7.60 2.88
C ASP A 265 19.49 -8.24 3.57
N PRO A 266 20.35 -8.97 2.83
CA PRO A 266 21.51 -9.65 3.40
C PRO A 266 22.51 -8.72 4.10
N ILE A 267 22.66 -7.48 3.61
CA ILE A 267 23.59 -6.49 4.17
C ILE A 267 22.99 -5.88 5.44
N LEU A 268 21.70 -5.53 5.43
CA LEU A 268 20.95 -5.07 6.59
C LEU A 268 21.04 -6.08 7.74
N LEU A 269 20.76 -7.36 7.46
CA LEU A 269 20.80 -8.43 8.44
C LEU A 269 22.16 -8.47 9.16
N ARG A 270 23.25 -8.44 8.40
CA ARG A 270 24.61 -8.53 8.93
C ARG A 270 25.05 -7.27 9.66
N LYS A 271 24.72 -6.07 9.13
CA LYS A 271 24.99 -4.81 9.83
C LYS A 271 24.29 -4.75 11.19
N VAL A 272 23.02 -5.15 11.28
CA VAL A 272 22.31 -5.20 12.57
C VAL A 272 22.88 -6.32 13.46
N ALA A 273 23.19 -7.48 12.91
CA ALA A 273 23.81 -8.59 13.64
C ALA A 273 25.15 -8.20 14.28
N SER A 274 26.00 -7.44 13.58
CA SER A 274 27.29 -6.96 14.13
C SER A 274 27.15 -6.10 15.39
N ASP A 275 25.94 -5.60 15.68
CA ASP A 275 25.66 -4.73 16.81
C ASP A 275 24.60 -5.28 17.78
N TYR A 276 23.92 -6.38 17.43
CA TYR A 276 22.88 -7.00 18.24
C TYR A 276 23.19 -8.50 18.49
N PRO A 277 23.75 -8.84 19.67
CA PRO A 277 24.24 -10.20 19.96
C PRO A 277 23.23 -11.34 19.72
N PRO A 278 21.92 -11.20 20.01
CA PRO A 278 20.97 -12.30 19.77
C PRO A 278 20.84 -12.68 18.29
N VAL A 279 20.92 -11.72 17.37
CA VAL A 279 20.91 -12.02 15.92
C VAL A 279 22.28 -12.53 15.49
N ALA A 280 23.38 -11.98 16.03
CA ALA A 280 24.73 -12.46 15.74
C ALA A 280 24.91 -13.96 16.04
N LYS A 281 24.40 -14.43 17.19
CA LYS A 281 24.50 -15.84 17.61
C LYS A 281 23.77 -16.78 16.65
N ILE A 282 22.56 -16.42 16.25
CA ILE A 282 21.76 -17.22 15.30
C ILE A 282 22.44 -17.21 13.92
N LEU A 283 22.96 -16.05 13.49
CA LEU A 283 23.61 -15.94 12.20
C LEU A 283 24.93 -16.73 12.16
N ALA A 284 25.70 -16.73 13.24
CA ALA A 284 26.96 -17.48 13.35
C ALA A 284 26.78 -19.00 13.15
N GLU A 285 25.66 -19.57 13.60
CA GLU A 285 25.33 -20.99 13.35
C GLU A 285 25.18 -21.30 11.85
N ARG A 286 24.78 -20.30 11.05
CA ARG A 286 24.70 -20.41 9.59
C ARG A 286 26.06 -20.17 8.92
N LEU A 287 26.78 -19.15 9.36
CA LEU A 287 28.08 -18.75 8.79
C LEU A 287 29.18 -19.80 9.00
N THR A 288 29.06 -20.65 10.01
CA THR A 288 30.05 -21.69 10.34
C THR A 288 29.80 -23.05 9.70
N LYS A 289 28.74 -23.19 8.89
CA LYS A 289 28.47 -24.44 8.17
C LYS A 289 29.46 -24.63 7.02
N GLU A 290 29.82 -25.89 6.74
CA GLU A 290 30.78 -26.23 5.67
C GLU A 290 30.29 -25.85 4.25
N ASP A 291 28.98 -25.75 4.07
CA ASP A 291 28.34 -25.39 2.80
C ASP A 291 28.08 -23.88 2.64
N TYR A 292 28.44 -23.06 3.63
CA TYR A 292 28.30 -21.61 3.55
C TYR A 292 29.38 -21.00 2.66
N ASP A 293 28.95 -20.21 1.68
CA ASP A 293 29.83 -19.43 0.80
C ASP A 293 29.25 -18.03 0.63
N PRO A 294 29.93 -16.97 1.13
CA PRO A 294 29.45 -15.60 1.02
C PRO A 294 29.40 -15.08 -0.42
N SER A 295 30.08 -15.74 -1.37
CA SER A 295 29.96 -15.42 -2.80
C SER A 295 28.76 -16.06 -3.49
N LYS A 296 28.02 -16.92 -2.80
CA LYS A 296 26.81 -17.60 -3.30
C LYS A 296 25.55 -17.12 -2.60
N ILE A 297 25.52 -15.85 -2.25
CA ILE A 297 24.31 -15.20 -1.77
C ILE A 297 23.61 -14.60 -2.98
N TYR A 298 22.31 -14.83 -3.03
CA TYR A 298 21.45 -14.39 -4.11
C TYR A 298 20.57 -13.24 -3.63
N THR A 299 20.24 -12.34 -4.55
CA THR A 299 19.19 -11.34 -4.38
C THR A 299 17.83 -12.03 -4.31
N PHE A 300 16.80 -11.26 -3.96
CA PHE A 300 15.40 -11.67 -4.07
C PHE A 300 14.98 -12.09 -5.49
N TYR A 301 15.75 -11.73 -6.52
CA TYR A 301 15.47 -12.09 -7.92
C TYR A 301 16.20 -13.38 -8.36
N ASP A 302 16.76 -14.15 -7.41
CA ASP A 302 17.58 -15.33 -7.65
C ASP A 302 18.85 -15.03 -8.49
N GLU A 303 19.32 -13.79 -8.45
CA GLU A 303 20.56 -13.34 -9.10
C GLU A 303 21.68 -13.28 -8.07
N LEU A 304 22.92 -13.59 -8.46
CA LEU A 304 24.07 -13.43 -7.55
C LEU A 304 24.25 -11.95 -7.19
N LEU A 305 24.63 -11.69 -5.93
CA LEU A 305 25.02 -10.34 -5.52
C LEU A 305 26.15 -9.80 -6.39
N GLU A 306 26.15 -8.48 -6.61
CA GLU A 306 27.26 -7.80 -7.29
C GLU A 306 28.58 -7.98 -6.51
N GLU A 307 29.72 -7.99 -7.21
CA GLU A 307 31.04 -8.24 -6.59
C GLU A 307 31.33 -7.28 -5.43
N GLU A 308 30.92 -6.01 -5.54
CA GLU A 308 31.06 -5.02 -4.48
C GLU A 308 30.28 -5.43 -3.22
N HIS A 309 29.02 -5.85 -3.37
CA HIS A 309 28.18 -6.30 -2.26
C HIS A 309 28.68 -7.61 -1.64
N GLN A 310 29.21 -8.53 -2.45
CA GLN A 310 29.84 -9.75 -1.94
C GLN A 310 31.04 -9.43 -1.04
N GLY A 311 31.87 -8.46 -1.42
CA GLY A 311 32.97 -7.96 -0.60
C GLY A 311 32.48 -7.44 0.76
N VAL A 312 31.45 -6.59 0.74
CA VAL A 312 30.82 -6.05 1.96
C VAL A 312 30.26 -7.17 2.85
N VAL A 313 29.61 -8.18 2.27
CA VAL A 313 29.07 -9.31 3.03
C VAL A 313 30.17 -10.10 3.73
N ARG A 314 31.30 -10.37 3.05
CA ARG A 314 32.44 -11.08 3.65
C ARG A 314 32.98 -10.34 4.87
N GLU A 315 33.18 -9.03 4.76
CA GLU A 315 33.65 -8.20 5.87
C GLU A 315 32.66 -8.21 7.04
N LEU A 316 31.37 -8.12 6.75
CA LEU A 316 30.34 -8.14 7.78
C LEU A 316 30.21 -9.52 8.45
N ASP A 317 30.41 -10.62 7.73
CA ASP A 317 30.40 -11.97 8.31
C ASP A 317 31.48 -12.12 9.40
N GLU A 318 32.69 -11.60 9.16
CA GLU A 318 33.76 -11.59 10.15
C GLU A 318 33.36 -10.80 11.41
N LEU A 319 32.75 -9.62 11.23
CA LEU A 319 32.26 -8.80 12.35
C LEU A 319 31.13 -9.49 13.12
N VAL A 320 30.25 -10.20 12.43
CA VAL A 320 29.17 -10.98 13.05
C VAL A 320 29.74 -12.10 13.90
N LEU A 321 30.71 -12.86 13.38
CA LEU A 321 31.36 -13.93 14.13
C LEU A 321 32.07 -13.37 15.37
N GLN A 322 32.83 -12.29 15.23
CA GLN A 322 33.46 -11.60 16.36
C GLN A 322 32.42 -11.20 17.42
N ARG A 323 31.27 -10.63 16.99
CA ARG A 323 30.19 -10.24 17.90
C ARG A 323 29.52 -11.43 18.57
N ALA A 324 29.37 -12.56 17.88
CA ALA A 324 28.73 -13.76 18.42
C ALA A 324 29.54 -14.39 19.56
N TYR A 325 30.87 -14.28 19.49
CA TYR A 325 31.82 -14.84 20.47
C TYR A 325 32.29 -13.85 21.55
N ALA A 326 31.89 -12.58 21.48
CA ALA A 326 32.20 -11.53 22.46
C ALA A 326 31.23 -11.53 23.66
#